data_AF-A0A8R1I6I2-F1
#
_entry.id   AF-A0A8R1I6I2-F1
#
_cell.length_a   1.000
_cell.length_b   1.000
_cell.length_c   1.000
_cell.angle_alpha   90.00
_cell.angle_beta   90.00
_cell.angle_gamma   90.00
#
_symmetry.space_group_name_H-M   'P 1'
#
loop_
_entity.id
_entity.type
_entity.pdbx_description
1 polymer ?
#
loop_
_entity_poly.entity_id
_entity_poly.type
_entity_poly.pdbx_seq_one_letter_code
_entity_poly.pdbx_strand_id
1 'polypeptide(L)' 'MQAARVCLPVGVYKEFEVNRGSEGEALFRQVTSDLSIEERDYFSLCFYDKEEGIRHWLYNDKKILKQLKNLP' A
#
# COMPACT_ATOMS: atom_id res chain seq x y z
N MET A 1 5.96 -6.24 14.02
CA MET A 1 5.32 -5.38 13.00
C MET A 1 6.39 -4.89 12.02
N GLN A 2 6.01 -4.39 10.85
CA GLN A 2 6.91 -3.79 9.85
C GLN A 2 6.35 -2.43 9.43
N ALA A 3 7.24 -1.47 9.19
CA ALA A 3 6.85 -0.15 8.70
C ALA A 3 6.58 -0.19 7.19
N ALA A 4 5.42 0.29 6.77
CA ALA A 4 5.10 0.60 5.38
C ALA A 4 5.12 2.12 5.19
N ARG A 5 6.02 2.60 4.33
CA ARG A 5 6.14 4.02 4.00
C ARG A 5 5.27 4.34 2.78
N VAL A 6 4.22 5.14 2.96
CA VAL A 6 3.24 5.48 1.94
C VAL A 6 3.39 6.95 1.56
N CYS A 7 3.43 7.25 0.26
CA CYS A 7 3.33 8.62 -0.25
C CYS A 7 1.85 8.99 -0.36
N LEU A 8 1.43 10.02 0.37
CA LEU A 8 0.06 10.53 0.36
C LEU A 8 -0.18 11.43 -0.87
N PRO A 9 -1.44 11.73 -1.26
CA PRO A 9 -1.74 12.53 -2.45
C PRO A 9 -1.10 13.93 -2.48
N VAL A 10 -0.77 14.49 -1.32
CA VAL A 10 -0.08 15.78 -1.17
C VAL A 10 1.45 15.69 -1.33
N GLY A 11 2.00 14.50 -1.64
CA GLY A 11 3.44 14.26 -1.80
C GLY A 11 4.22 14.03 -0.50
N VAL A 12 3.53 13.96 0.64
CA VAL A 12 4.14 13.70 1.95
C VAL A 12 4.20 12.20 2.21
N TYR A 13 5.33 11.74 2.75
CA TYR A 13 5.46 10.35 3.18
C TYR A 13 5.01 10.18 4.64
N LYS A 14 4.23 9.14 4.89
CA LYS A 14 3.80 8.73 6.23
C LYS A 14 4.06 7.23 6.43
N GLU A 15 4.40 6.86 7.66
CA GLU A 15 4.66 5.47 8.05
C GLU A 15 3.43 4.84 8.72
N PHE A 16 3.13 3.61 8.34
CA PHE A 16 2.06 2.80 8.90
C PHE A 16 2.64 1.46 9.38
N GLU A 17 2.25 1.02 10.57
CA GLU A 17 2.65 -0.29 11.07
C GLU A 17 1.74 -1.39 10.53
N VAL A 18 2.35 -2.41 9.93
CA VAL A 18 1.62 -3.51 9.31
C VAL A 18 2.22 -4.84 9.73
N ASN A 19 1.38 -5.85 9.93
CA ASN A 19 1.87 -7.20 10.21
C ASN A 19 2.48 -7.83 8.96
N ARG A 20 3.54 -8.64 9.14
CA ARG A 20 4.26 -9.26 8.02
C ARG A 20 3.40 -10.15 7.12
N GLY A 21 2.33 -10.70 7.67
CA GLY A 21 1.37 -11.54 6.96
C GLY A 21 0.16 -10.80 6.40
N SER A 22 0.08 -9.47 6.57
CA SER A 22 -1.09 -8.68 6.19
C SER A 22 -1.30 -8.64 4.68
N GLU A 23 -2.59 -8.56 4.33
CA GLU A 23 -3.08 -8.29 2.98
C GLU A 23 -3.08 -6.79 2.69
N GLY A 24 -3.19 -6.42 1.41
CA GLY A 24 -3.22 -5.02 0.98
C GLY A 24 -4.31 -4.22 1.68
N GLU A 25 -5.47 -4.84 1.92
CA GLU A 25 -6.61 -4.21 2.60
C GLU A 25 -6.25 -3.66 3.98
N ALA A 26 -5.40 -4.36 4.72
CA ALA A 26 -5.02 -3.94 6.07
C ALA A 26 -4.22 -2.63 6.07
N LEU A 27 -3.39 -2.40 5.04
CA LEU A 27 -2.68 -1.13 4.86
C LEU A 27 -3.61 -0.07 4.27
N PHE A 28 -4.39 -0.44 3.24
CA PHE A 28 -5.32 0.48 2.58
C PHE A 28 -6.34 1.07 3.55
N ARG A 29 -6.91 0.25 4.43
CA ARG A 29 -7.84 0.71 5.47
C ARG A 29 -7.18 1.67 6.46
N GLN A 30 -5.93 1.44 6.85
CA GLN A 30 -5.21 2.37 7.74
C GLN A 30 -4.99 3.73 7.06
N VAL A 31 -4.52 3.73 5.81
CA VAL A 31 -4.28 4.96 5.04
C VAL A 31 -5.57 5.74 4.80
N THR A 32 -6.63 5.07 4.36
CA THR A 32 -7.92 5.72 4.08
C THR A 32 -8.61 6.21 5.35
N SER A 33 -8.48 5.49 6.47
CA SER A 33 -8.99 5.96 7.76
C SER A 33 -8.23 7.19 8.26
N ASP A 34 -6.90 7.20 8.10
CA ASP A 34 -6.06 8.35 8.46
C ASP A 34 -6.39 9.62 7.65
N LEU A 35 -6.75 9.43 6.38
CA LEU A 35 -7.17 10.50 5.48
C LEU A 35 -8.68 10.83 5.57
N SER A 36 -9.43 10.12 6.43
CA SER A 36 -10.90 10.25 6.52
C SER A 36 -11.63 10.08 5.19
N ILE A 37 -11.20 9.13 4.36
CA ILE A 37 -11.82 8.81 3.07
C ILE A 37 -12.96 7.80 3.28
N GLU A 38 -14.17 8.20 2.89
CA GLU A 38 -15.37 7.36 2.98
C GLU A 38 -15.57 6.51 1.71
N GLU A 39 -15.51 7.12 0.53
CA GLU A 39 -15.71 6.44 -0.77
C GLU A 39 -14.44 5.73 -1.25
N ARG A 40 -14.03 4.69 -0.51
CA ARG A 40 -12.76 3.98 -0.73
C ARG A 40 -12.70 3.22 -2.04
N ASP A 41 -13.83 2.87 -2.63
CA ASP A 41 -13.91 2.09 -3.88
C ASP A 41 -13.27 2.81 -5.08
N TYR A 42 -13.09 4.14 -4.99
CA TYR A 42 -12.39 4.94 -6.00
C TYR A 42 -10.87 4.95 -5.87
N PHE A 43 -10.33 4.42 -4.77
CA PHE A 43 -8.92 4.51 -4.44
C PHE A 43 -8.28 3.14 -4.30
N SER A 44 -6.98 3.08 -4.57
CA SER A 44 -6.14 1.92 -4.29
C SER A 44 -4.70 2.38 -4.07
N LEU A 45 -3.88 1.54 -3.46
CA LEU A 45 -2.45 1.80 -3.30
C LEU A 45 -1.69 1.27 -4.51
N CYS A 46 -0.61 1.96 -4.87
CA CYS A 46 0.35 1.48 -5.85
C CYS A 46 1.76 1.49 -5.28
N PHE A 47 2.64 0.76 -5.93
CA PHE A 47 4.06 0.73 -5.63
C PHE A 47 4.83 0.63 -6.95
N TYR A 48 6.12 0.94 -6.88
CA TYR A 48 7.01 0.92 -8.03
C TYR A 48 8.00 -0.23 -7.86
N ASP A 49 8.25 -0.99 -8.92
CA ASP A 49 9.36 -1.95 -8.92
C ASP A 49 10.70 -1.21 -8.84
N LYS A 50 11.78 -1.93 -8.50
CA LYS A 50 13.09 -1.33 -8.26
C LYS A 50 13.97 -1.24 -9.50
N GLU A 51 13.72 -2.06 -10.51
CA GLU A 51 14.58 -2.20 -11.69
C GLU A 51 14.14 -1.27 -12.81
N GLU A 52 12.87 -1.34 -13.20
CA GLU A 52 12.26 -0.63 -14.31
C GLU A 52 11.43 0.58 -13.86
N GLY A 53 11.07 0.65 -12.57
CA GLY A 53 10.26 1.76 -12.02
C GLY A 53 8.84 1.80 -12.56
N ILE A 54 8.33 0.67 -13.02
CA ILE A 54 6.95 0.43 -13.44
C ILE A 54 6.03 0.46 -12.22
N ARG A 55 4.89 1.12 -12.39
CA ARG A 55 3.85 1.21 -11.37
C ARG A 55 2.99 -0.05 -11.37
N HIS A 56 2.90 -0.69 -10.21
CA HIS A 56 2.01 -1.82 -9.94
C HIS A 56 0.93 -1.45 -8.91
N TRP A 57 -0.27 -1.97 -9.09
CA TRP A 57 -1.33 -1.87 -8.09
C TRP A 57 -1.08 -2.86 -6.95
N LEU A 58 -1.32 -2.40 -5.72
CA LEU A 58 -1.34 -3.26 -4.54
C LEU A 58 -2.76 -3.79 -4.35
N TYR A 59 -2.96 -5.07 -4.65
CA TYR A 59 -4.26 -5.73 -4.51
C TYR A 59 -4.62 -5.95 -3.04
N ASN A 60 -5.86 -5.61 -2.69
CA ASN A 60 -6.35 -5.66 -1.31
C ASN A 60 -6.53 -7.09 -0.78
N ASP A 61 -6.85 -8.03 -1.66
CA ASP A 61 -7.13 -9.45 -1.38
C ASP A 61 -5.87 -10.33 -1.31
N LYS A 62 -4.68 -9.75 -1.49
CA LYS A 62 -3.41 -10.48 -1.54
C LYS A 62 -2.44 -10.00 -0.48
N LYS A 63 -1.64 -10.93 0.07
CA LYS A 63 -0.55 -10.62 1.01
C LYS A 63 0.44 -9.64 0.39
N ILE A 64 0.71 -8.51 1.06
CA ILE A 64 1.62 -7.46 0.59
C ILE A 64 2.98 -8.05 0.20
N LEU A 65 3.54 -8.89 1.09
CA LEU A 65 4.86 -9.49 0.88
C LEU A 65 4.96 -10.38 -0.38
N LYS A 66 3.86 -11.01 -0.81
CA LYS A 66 3.87 -11.82 -2.05
C LYS A 66 3.81 -10.94 -3.29
N GLN A 67 3.17 -9.77 -3.21
CA GLN A 67 3.05 -8.84 -4.32
C GLN A 67 4.37 -8.11 -4.58
N LEU A 68 5.09 -7.73 -3.51
CA LEU A 68 6.38 -7.05 -3.63
C LEU A 68 7.53 -7.95 -4.11
N LYS A 69 7.45 -9.26 -3.85
CA LYS A 69 8.52 -10.23 -4.18
C LYS A 69 8.42 -10.84 -5.57
N ASN A 70 7.25 -10.75 -6.19
CA ASN A 70 6.98 -11.35 -7.49
C ASN A 70 7.17 -10.35 -8.64
N LEU A 71 7.78 -9.19 -8.36
CA LEU A 71 8.25 -8.29 -9.40
C LEU A 71 9.68 -8.67 -9.79
N PRO A 72 10.05 -8.54 -11.08
CA PRO A 72 11.45 -8.66 -11.49
C PRO A 72 12.36 -7.78 -10.62
#